data_AF-A0A1S8BKL7-F1
#
_entry.id   AF-A0A1S8BKL7-F1
#
_cell.length_a   1.000
_cell.length_b   1.000
_cell.length_c   1.000
_cell.angle_alpha   90.00
_cell.angle_beta   90.00
_cell.angle_gamma   90.00
#
_symmetry.space_group_name_H-M   'P 1'
#
loop_
_entity.id
_entity.type
_entity.pdbx_description
1 polymer ?
#
loop_
_entity_poly.entity_id
_entity_poly.type
_entity_poly.pdbx_seq_one_letter_code
_entity_poly.pdbx_strand_id
1 'polypeptide(L)'
;MSIQTGAFTHYGFSSNYLFKEDDFRRVLSKAADRAKLVVFIASRDQGYEEFKKVADQVEGIQSICIQTGKFVKNYTDQHDTRKANNWSNYVGNVSMKLNVKVGGVNHEVVNLGRICPAVTGELPVMILGADVTHPSPGTVEGFPSIAAVVGSTDKAFGKYGGSLRLQYPDGNKKARETIMSGLMEAMVQERLDAYKKVNGQYPDKILYYRDGVGEGQYKQIKDIEISAIRDACKAFSKKAVKITAVVTTKRHHTRLYPGGGATCREVNNRGPSCPKNVIPGTTVESSIVSPDKFDFFLVSHVGIKGTSRPTYYTVIENEMDFDAKGIQNFVSVTVLATYWFRWHSAADSMAVELMNFQTNALCYTYVRATMSVSYAPPAYYADRLCERGRVYLRRFFDPLYTMPTRVISGQTVDDFDAFKRDITRAWGGTENANPWHKNLNDTMFWM
;
A
#
# COMPACT_ATOMS: atom_id res chain seq x y z
N MET A 1 -22.74 -25.05 -0.28
CA MET A 1 -21.95 -24.35 -1.32
C MET A 1 -21.06 -25.39 -1.97
N SER A 2 -21.46 -25.94 -3.12
CA SER A 2 -20.68 -26.98 -3.82
C SER A 2 -19.41 -26.33 -4.37
N ILE A 3 -18.25 -26.70 -3.83
CA ILE A 3 -16.97 -26.36 -4.43
C ILE A 3 -16.92 -27.20 -5.72
N GLN A 4 -17.23 -26.59 -6.87
CA GLN A 4 -16.85 -27.17 -8.16
C GLN A 4 -15.33 -27.30 -8.12
N THR A 5 -14.84 -28.53 -7.99
CA THR A 5 -13.41 -28.85 -8.08
C THR A 5 -12.96 -28.51 -9.49
N GLY A 6 -12.41 -27.31 -9.68
CA GLY A 6 -11.77 -26.94 -10.93
C GLY A 6 -10.62 -27.90 -11.23
N ALA A 7 -10.44 -28.25 -12.50
CA ALA A 7 -9.29 -29.05 -12.92
C ALA A 7 -7.99 -28.24 -12.72
N PHE A 8 -7.08 -28.74 -11.89
CA PHE A 8 -5.74 -28.18 -11.77
C PHE A 8 -4.89 -28.64 -12.96
N THR A 9 -4.36 -27.70 -13.73
CA THR A 9 -3.39 -28.01 -14.80
C THR A 9 -1.98 -27.71 -14.29
N HIS A 10 -1.13 -28.73 -14.22
CA HIS A 10 0.25 -28.60 -13.75
C HIS A 10 1.22 -28.38 -14.92
N TYR A 11 2.11 -27.38 -14.80
CA TYR A 11 3.20 -27.13 -15.73
C TYR A 11 4.52 -27.15 -14.94
N GLY A 12 5.44 -28.05 -15.30
CA GLY A 12 6.71 -28.25 -14.58
C GLY A 12 7.92 -27.73 -15.37
N PHE A 13 8.90 -27.20 -14.64
CA PHE A 13 10.22 -26.80 -15.14
C PHE A 13 11.31 -27.47 -14.28
N SER A 14 12.53 -27.62 -14.80
CA SER A 14 13.63 -28.26 -14.05
C SER A 14 14.14 -27.39 -12.88
N SER A 15 14.73 -28.02 -11.86
CA SER A 15 15.10 -27.38 -10.58
C SER A 15 16.23 -26.33 -10.65
N ASN A 16 16.90 -26.18 -11.80
CA ASN A 16 17.99 -25.22 -12.05
C ASN A 16 17.71 -24.30 -13.25
N TYR A 17 16.44 -24.11 -13.59
CA TYR A 17 16.04 -23.36 -14.77
C TYR A 17 16.07 -21.84 -14.52
N LEU A 18 16.73 -21.10 -15.40
CA LEU A 18 16.64 -19.64 -15.43
C LEU A 18 15.38 -19.26 -16.22
N PHE A 19 14.31 -18.91 -15.51
CA PHE A 19 13.05 -18.52 -16.13
C PHE A 19 13.20 -17.29 -17.01
N LYS A 20 12.62 -17.34 -18.20
CA LYS A 20 12.45 -16.19 -19.10
C LYS A 20 10.97 -15.84 -19.22
N GLU A 21 10.67 -14.64 -19.70
CA GLU A 21 9.28 -14.23 -19.97
C GLU A 21 8.57 -15.20 -20.93
N ASP A 22 9.26 -15.71 -21.96
CA ASP A 22 8.66 -16.61 -22.95
C ASP A 22 8.20 -17.96 -22.36
N ASP A 23 8.86 -18.44 -21.29
CA ASP A 23 8.44 -19.65 -20.58
C ASP A 23 7.07 -19.48 -19.95
N PHE A 24 6.85 -18.32 -19.32
CA PHE A 24 5.57 -17.97 -18.73
C PHE A 24 4.53 -17.65 -19.80
N ARG A 25 4.88 -16.97 -20.90
CA ARG A 25 3.94 -16.70 -22.00
C ARG A 25 3.34 -17.99 -22.56
N ARG A 26 4.18 -19.00 -22.81
CA ARG A 26 3.74 -20.31 -23.33
C ARG A 26 2.73 -21.01 -22.40
N VAL A 27 2.86 -20.81 -21.09
CA VAL A 27 2.01 -21.46 -20.07
C VAL A 27 0.77 -20.63 -19.78
N LEU A 28 0.93 -19.33 -19.54
CA LEU A 28 -0.13 -18.44 -19.10
C LEU A 28 -1.12 -18.12 -20.22
N SER A 29 -0.69 -18.02 -21.48
CA SER A 29 -1.61 -17.86 -22.62
C SER A 29 -2.62 -19.00 -22.73
N LYS A 30 -2.24 -20.23 -22.37
CA LYS A 30 -3.16 -21.38 -22.32
C LYS A 30 -4.11 -21.33 -21.12
N ALA A 31 -3.71 -20.65 -20.05
CA ALA A 31 -4.46 -20.53 -18.82
C ALA A 31 -5.40 -19.32 -18.82
N ALA A 32 -5.07 -18.25 -19.55
CA ALA A 32 -5.78 -16.96 -19.54
C ALA A 32 -7.30 -17.10 -19.74
N ASP A 33 -7.71 -17.96 -20.68
CA ASP A 33 -9.14 -18.18 -20.99
C ASP A 33 -9.84 -19.18 -20.05
N ARG A 34 -9.08 -19.95 -19.25
CA ARG A 34 -9.59 -21.13 -18.53
C ARG A 34 -9.47 -21.01 -17.02
N ALA A 35 -8.60 -20.14 -16.51
CA ALA A 35 -8.29 -20.02 -15.10
C ALA A 35 -8.63 -18.61 -14.58
N LYS A 36 -9.27 -18.56 -13.41
CA LYS A 36 -9.51 -17.29 -12.69
C LYS A 36 -8.30 -16.83 -11.88
N LEU A 37 -7.37 -17.73 -11.61
CA LEU A 37 -6.17 -17.50 -10.79
C LEU A 37 -5.07 -18.48 -11.21
N VAL A 38 -3.83 -18.00 -11.27
CA VAL A 38 -2.64 -18.84 -11.41
C VAL A 38 -1.78 -18.79 -10.14
N VAL A 39 -1.33 -19.95 -9.69
CA VAL A 39 -0.37 -20.08 -8.58
C VAL A 39 0.98 -20.51 -9.14
N PHE A 40 1.99 -19.66 -8.97
CA PHE A 40 3.38 -20.01 -9.27
C PHE A 40 4.07 -20.48 -7.99
N ILE A 41 4.55 -21.71 -7.99
CA ILE A 41 5.28 -22.29 -6.84
C ILE A 41 6.76 -22.30 -7.20
N ALA A 42 7.55 -21.47 -6.52
CA ALA A 42 8.96 -21.26 -6.83
C ALA A 42 9.87 -21.72 -5.67
N SER A 43 10.99 -22.37 -5.97
CA SER A 43 11.94 -22.85 -4.96
C SER A 43 12.64 -21.69 -4.23
N ARG A 44 12.90 -20.59 -4.95
CA ARG A 44 13.50 -19.32 -4.49
C ARG A 44 12.83 -18.14 -5.19
N ASP A 45 13.42 -16.96 -5.12
CA ASP A 45 12.93 -15.75 -5.80
C ASP A 45 13.16 -15.75 -7.33
N GLN A 46 13.55 -16.88 -7.92
CA GLN A 46 13.80 -17.02 -9.36
C GLN A 46 12.49 -16.95 -10.15
N GLY A 47 12.48 -16.19 -11.25
CA GLY A 47 11.35 -16.12 -12.17
C GLY A 47 10.16 -15.27 -11.71
N TYR A 48 10.19 -14.68 -10.51
CA TYR A 48 9.08 -13.89 -9.99
C TYR A 48 8.77 -12.68 -10.87
N GLU A 49 9.80 -12.02 -11.38
CA GLU A 49 9.69 -10.79 -12.15
C GLU A 49 9.10 -11.08 -13.53
N GLU A 50 9.66 -12.07 -14.23
CA GLU A 50 9.18 -12.57 -15.51
C GLU A 50 7.73 -13.06 -15.39
N PHE A 51 7.43 -13.82 -14.34
CA PHE A 51 6.07 -14.29 -14.06
C PHE A 51 5.09 -13.12 -13.89
N LYS A 52 5.44 -12.10 -13.09
CA LYS A 52 4.57 -10.96 -12.83
C LYS A 52 4.41 -10.05 -14.04
N LYS A 53 5.45 -9.85 -14.83
CA LYS A 53 5.33 -9.11 -16.10
C LYS A 53 4.35 -9.80 -17.04
N VAL A 54 4.49 -11.11 -17.25
CA VAL A 54 3.59 -11.85 -18.15
C VAL A 54 2.18 -11.92 -17.58
N ALA A 55 2.02 -12.28 -16.31
CA ALA A 55 0.70 -12.40 -15.70
C ALA A 55 -0.05 -11.07 -15.64
N ASP A 56 0.63 -9.97 -15.25
CA ASP A 56 -0.02 -8.69 -15.03
C ASP A 56 -0.10 -7.84 -16.31
N GLN A 57 0.98 -7.76 -17.11
CA GLN A 57 1.08 -6.85 -18.25
C GLN A 57 0.64 -7.48 -19.59
N VAL A 58 0.83 -8.78 -19.75
CA VAL A 58 0.52 -9.49 -21.01
C VAL A 58 -0.85 -10.15 -20.94
N GLU A 59 -1.05 -11.07 -20.00
CA GLU A 59 -2.24 -11.93 -19.94
C GLU A 59 -3.38 -11.33 -19.10
N GLY A 60 -3.05 -10.43 -18.17
CA GLY A 60 -4.03 -9.80 -17.28
C GLY A 60 -4.78 -10.78 -16.38
N ILE A 61 -4.07 -11.80 -15.88
CA ILE A 61 -4.62 -12.87 -15.05
C ILE A 61 -4.22 -12.70 -13.58
N GLN A 62 -5.16 -12.92 -12.67
CA GLN A 62 -4.87 -12.90 -11.24
C GLN A 62 -3.82 -13.96 -10.90
N SER A 63 -2.84 -13.60 -10.09
CA SER A 63 -1.73 -14.50 -9.78
C SER A 63 -1.17 -14.37 -8.36
N ILE A 64 -0.77 -15.51 -7.80
CA ILE A 64 -0.07 -15.62 -6.51
C ILE A 64 1.24 -16.39 -6.73
N CYS A 65 2.31 -15.94 -6.05
CA CYS A 65 3.56 -16.69 -5.96
C CYS A 65 3.70 -17.27 -4.55
N ILE A 66 4.08 -18.54 -4.46
CA ILE A 66 4.31 -19.29 -3.22
C ILE A 66 5.73 -19.82 -3.25
N GLN A 67 6.50 -19.56 -2.20
CA GLN A 67 7.83 -20.15 -2.07
C GLN A 67 7.71 -21.59 -1.55
N THR A 68 8.22 -22.58 -2.31
CA THR A 68 8.15 -24.01 -1.97
C THR A 68 8.69 -24.28 -0.58
N GLY A 69 9.85 -23.72 -0.23
CA GLY A 69 10.46 -23.91 1.09
C GLY A 69 9.60 -23.41 2.25
N LYS A 70 8.91 -22.27 2.08
CA LYS A 70 7.97 -21.76 3.10
C LYS A 70 6.72 -22.62 3.18
N PHE A 71 6.16 -23.01 2.04
CA PHE A 71 4.99 -23.86 1.98
C PHE A 71 5.23 -25.21 2.68
N VAL A 72 6.28 -25.93 2.25
CA VAL A 72 6.64 -27.25 2.79
C VAL A 72 6.93 -27.16 4.28
N LYS A 73 7.72 -26.18 4.72
CA LYS A 73 8.03 -26.00 6.15
C LYS A 73 6.77 -25.83 7.01
N ASN A 74 5.88 -24.92 6.62
CA ASN A 74 4.66 -24.67 7.40
C ASN A 74 3.71 -25.87 7.35
N TYR A 75 3.64 -26.58 6.22
CA TYR A 75 2.87 -27.81 6.09
C TYR A 75 3.40 -28.91 7.01
N THR A 76 4.72 -29.13 7.06
CA THR A 76 5.32 -30.14 7.95
C THR A 76 5.17 -29.79 9.43
N ASP A 77 5.19 -28.50 9.78
CA ASP A 77 4.97 -28.03 11.15
C ASP A 77 3.58 -28.40 11.70
N GLN A 78 2.60 -28.75 10.85
CA GLN A 78 1.25 -29.13 11.28
C GLN A 78 1.21 -30.40 12.15
N HIS A 79 2.23 -31.25 12.02
CA HIS A 79 2.35 -32.50 12.79
C HIS A 79 3.07 -32.31 14.15
N ASP A 80 3.60 -31.10 14.42
CA ASP A 80 4.22 -30.72 15.69
C ASP A 80 3.21 -29.90 16.51
N THR A 81 2.74 -30.43 17.63
CA THR A 81 1.72 -29.77 18.48
C THR A 81 2.15 -28.39 18.99
N ARG A 82 3.45 -28.10 19.06
CA ARG A 82 3.97 -26.78 19.46
C ARG A 82 3.96 -25.75 18.32
N LYS A 83 3.78 -26.20 17.07
CA LYS A 83 3.85 -25.39 15.85
C LYS A 83 2.65 -25.56 14.93
N ALA A 84 1.65 -26.35 15.32
CA ALA A 84 0.49 -26.67 14.48
C ALA A 84 -0.22 -25.42 13.92
N ASN A 85 -0.20 -24.31 14.66
CA ASN A 85 -0.77 -23.03 14.22
C ASN A 85 -0.03 -22.38 13.03
N ASN A 86 1.23 -22.76 12.74
CA ASN A 86 2.02 -22.20 11.64
C ASN A 86 1.36 -22.45 10.29
N TRP A 87 0.85 -23.65 10.06
CA TRP A 87 0.14 -23.99 8.82
C TRP A 87 -1.11 -23.13 8.65
N SER A 88 -2.00 -23.12 9.64
CA SER A 88 -3.24 -22.34 9.61
C SER A 88 -2.98 -20.84 9.43
N ASN A 89 -1.98 -20.30 10.13
CA ASN A 89 -1.57 -18.89 9.98
C ASN A 89 -1.02 -18.60 8.58
N TYR A 90 -0.21 -19.50 8.02
CA TYR A 90 0.35 -19.35 6.69
C TYR A 90 -0.75 -19.37 5.62
N VAL A 91 -1.62 -20.38 5.64
CA VAL A 91 -2.73 -20.53 4.69
C VAL A 91 -3.73 -19.40 4.85
N GLY A 92 -4.04 -18.96 6.07
CA GLY A 92 -4.90 -17.81 6.34
C GLY A 92 -4.36 -16.54 5.66
N ASN A 93 -3.08 -16.22 5.85
CA ASN A 93 -2.45 -15.05 5.23
C ASN A 93 -2.42 -15.13 3.69
N VAL A 94 -2.19 -16.31 3.12
CA VAL A 94 -2.26 -16.53 1.66
C VAL A 94 -3.70 -16.35 1.15
N SER A 95 -4.67 -16.89 1.88
CA SER A 95 -6.10 -16.80 1.54
C SER A 95 -6.61 -15.36 1.57
N MET A 96 -6.14 -14.54 2.52
CA MET A 96 -6.46 -13.11 2.57
C MET A 96 -6.00 -12.38 1.30
N LYS A 97 -4.81 -12.70 0.77
CA LYS A 97 -4.32 -12.14 -0.50
C LYS A 97 -5.13 -12.64 -1.69
N LEU A 98 -5.55 -13.90 -1.67
CA LEU A 98 -6.36 -14.49 -2.73
C LEU A 98 -7.75 -13.83 -2.80
N ASN A 99 -8.41 -13.69 -1.66
CA ASN A 99 -9.75 -13.13 -1.57
C ASN A 99 -9.82 -11.71 -2.16
N VAL A 100 -8.87 -10.84 -1.82
CA VAL A 100 -8.85 -9.45 -2.33
C VAL A 100 -8.57 -9.35 -3.83
N LYS A 101 -7.76 -10.28 -4.37
CA LYS A 101 -7.46 -10.34 -5.81
C LYS A 101 -8.67 -10.73 -6.64
N VAL A 102 -9.55 -11.55 -6.08
CA VAL A 102 -10.80 -11.94 -6.74
C VAL A 102 -11.98 -11.03 -6.36
N GLY A 103 -11.70 -9.89 -5.72
CA GLY A 103 -12.70 -8.85 -5.42
C GLY A 103 -13.45 -9.02 -4.10
N GLY A 104 -13.04 -9.96 -3.24
CA GLY A 104 -13.58 -10.13 -1.90
C GLY A 104 -13.09 -9.08 -0.89
N VAL A 105 -13.77 -9.00 0.25
CA VAL A 105 -13.42 -8.17 1.40
C VAL A 105 -13.09 -9.09 2.57
N ASN A 106 -11.96 -8.88 3.25
CA ASN A 106 -11.51 -9.76 4.34
C ASN A 106 -12.11 -9.36 5.70
N HIS A 107 -12.13 -8.07 5.99
CA HIS A 107 -12.62 -7.51 7.23
C HIS A 107 -13.01 -6.05 7.01
N GLU A 108 -13.91 -5.56 7.86
CA GLU A 108 -14.39 -4.18 7.87
C GLU A 108 -14.38 -3.65 9.30
N VAL A 109 -14.38 -2.32 9.42
CA VAL A 109 -14.49 -1.67 10.72
C VAL A 109 -15.97 -1.40 10.99
N VAL A 110 -16.51 -2.07 12.01
CA VAL A 110 -17.89 -1.89 12.43
C VAL A 110 -18.07 -0.49 13.00
N ASN A 111 -19.23 0.11 12.75
CA ASN A 111 -19.61 1.43 13.24
C ASN A 111 -18.69 2.59 12.80
N LEU A 112 -17.98 2.48 11.67
CA LEU A 112 -17.16 3.57 11.13
C LEU A 112 -17.93 4.91 11.07
N GLY A 113 -19.22 4.81 10.74
CA GLY A 113 -20.23 5.85 10.78
C GLY A 113 -20.56 6.49 12.15
N ARG A 114 -19.95 6.04 13.24
CA ARG A 114 -20.04 6.66 14.58
C ARG A 114 -18.68 7.18 15.05
N ILE A 115 -17.58 6.61 14.54
CA ILE A 115 -16.21 6.90 14.94
C ILE A 115 -15.78 8.29 14.49
N CYS A 116 -16.20 8.69 13.30
CA CYS A 116 -15.67 9.87 12.64
C CYS A 116 -16.77 10.65 11.92
N PRO A 117 -17.55 11.49 12.64
CA PRO A 117 -18.69 12.27 12.12
C PRO A 117 -18.46 12.99 10.79
N ALA A 118 -17.25 13.49 10.56
CA ALA A 118 -16.83 14.11 9.30
C ALA A 118 -17.00 13.18 8.08
N VAL A 119 -16.95 11.86 8.30
CA VAL A 119 -17.16 10.77 7.34
C VAL A 119 -18.58 10.16 7.47
N THR A 120 -19.39 10.56 8.47
CA THR A 120 -20.72 9.98 8.77
C THR A 120 -21.90 10.76 8.20
N GLY A 121 -21.69 12.00 7.75
CA GLY A 121 -22.76 12.78 7.11
C GLY A 121 -22.91 12.39 5.64
N GLU A 122 -23.84 11.45 5.36
CA GLU A 122 -24.58 11.08 4.12
C GLU A 122 -23.96 11.22 2.71
N LEU A 123 -22.73 11.70 2.57
CA LEU A 123 -22.16 12.07 1.29
C LEU A 123 -20.91 11.24 0.99
N PRO A 124 -20.78 10.75 -0.25
CA PRO A 124 -19.77 9.79 -0.68
C PRO A 124 -18.34 10.31 -0.38
N VAL A 125 -17.67 9.71 0.60
CA VAL A 125 -16.25 9.97 0.89
C VAL A 125 -15.39 8.98 0.12
N MET A 126 -14.33 9.50 -0.51
CA MET A 126 -13.27 8.71 -1.11
C MET A 126 -11.96 8.90 -0.37
N ILE A 127 -11.25 7.81 -0.09
CA ILE A 127 -9.91 7.86 0.48
C ILE A 127 -8.89 7.61 -0.63
N LEU A 128 -7.97 8.55 -0.77
CA LEU A 128 -6.83 8.45 -1.66
C LEU A 128 -5.57 8.15 -0.87
N GLY A 129 -4.67 7.37 -1.46
CA GLY A 129 -3.32 7.16 -0.97
C GLY A 129 -2.34 7.40 -2.10
N ALA A 130 -1.20 8.04 -1.82
CA ALA A 130 -0.16 8.25 -2.81
C ALA A 130 1.24 8.08 -2.25
N ASP A 131 2.11 7.54 -3.11
CA ASP A 131 3.52 7.35 -2.86
C ASP A 131 4.33 7.69 -4.13
N VAL A 132 5.57 8.14 -3.92
CA VAL A 132 6.56 8.28 -4.98
C VAL A 132 7.80 7.51 -4.55
N THR A 133 8.18 6.52 -5.35
CA THR A 133 9.41 5.77 -5.14
C THR A 133 10.50 6.22 -6.10
N HIS A 134 11.61 6.68 -5.53
CA HIS A 134 12.80 7.11 -6.27
C HIS A 134 13.72 5.94 -6.67
N PRO A 135 14.56 6.14 -7.70
CA PRO A 135 15.61 5.19 -8.05
C PRO A 135 16.53 4.91 -6.85
N SER A 136 17.05 3.68 -6.75
CA SER A 136 18.03 3.36 -5.71
C SER A 136 19.37 4.04 -6.01
N PRO A 137 20.19 4.35 -4.99
CA PRO A 137 21.58 4.77 -5.23
C PRO A 137 22.31 3.80 -6.15
N GLY A 138 23.03 4.32 -7.15
CA GLY A 138 23.72 3.52 -8.17
C GLY A 138 22.87 3.13 -9.39
N THR A 139 21.59 3.50 -9.44
CA THR A 139 20.81 3.41 -10.68
C THR A 139 21.32 4.46 -11.67
N VAL A 140 21.30 4.14 -12.98
CA VAL A 140 21.71 5.06 -14.04
C VAL A 140 21.01 6.42 -13.93
N GLU A 141 21.76 7.48 -14.24
CA GLU A 141 21.27 8.86 -14.16
C GLU A 141 20.08 9.08 -15.11
N GLY A 142 19.09 9.86 -14.70
CA GLY A 142 17.88 10.09 -15.51
C GLY A 142 16.80 9.01 -15.39
N PHE A 143 17.00 7.96 -14.59
CA PHE A 143 15.97 6.96 -14.31
C PHE A 143 14.73 7.61 -13.65
N PRO A 144 13.50 7.31 -14.13
CA PRO A 144 12.29 7.94 -13.62
C PRO A 144 11.94 7.45 -12.21
N SER A 145 11.29 8.32 -11.44
CA SER A 145 10.57 7.89 -10.24
C SER A 145 9.25 7.24 -10.64
N ILE A 146 8.70 6.42 -9.74
CA ILE A 146 7.39 5.78 -9.92
C ILE A 146 6.41 6.47 -8.99
N ALA A 147 5.34 7.03 -9.54
CA ALA A 147 4.26 7.65 -8.79
C ALA A 147 3.04 6.72 -8.78
N ALA A 148 2.48 6.47 -7.59
CA ALA A 148 1.29 5.67 -7.40
C ALA A 148 0.18 6.50 -6.73
N VAL A 149 -1.06 6.34 -7.22
CA VAL A 149 -2.26 6.83 -6.55
C VAL A 149 -3.25 5.69 -6.44
N VAL A 150 -3.70 5.38 -5.23
CA VAL A 150 -4.78 4.43 -4.98
C VAL A 150 -6.03 5.16 -4.51
N GLY A 151 -7.19 4.59 -4.78
CA GLY A 151 -8.47 5.17 -4.39
C GLY A 151 -9.46 4.13 -3.93
N SER A 152 -10.09 4.37 -2.77
CA SER A 152 -11.14 3.49 -2.23
C SER A 152 -12.36 3.50 -3.14
N THR A 153 -13.05 2.37 -3.26
CA THR A 153 -14.27 2.25 -4.09
C THR A 153 -15.49 1.80 -3.30
N ASP A 154 -15.28 1.16 -2.16
CA ASP A 154 -16.33 0.66 -1.27
C ASP A 154 -16.46 1.51 0.00
N LYS A 155 -17.62 1.42 0.65
CA LYS A 155 -17.92 2.15 1.89
C LYS A 155 -17.15 1.62 3.12
N ALA A 156 -16.68 0.38 3.06
CA ALA A 156 -15.89 -0.24 4.12
C ALA A 156 -14.39 0.09 4.02
N PHE A 157 -13.97 0.81 2.96
CA PHE A 157 -12.57 1.11 2.66
C PHE A 157 -11.68 -0.14 2.65
N GLY A 158 -12.21 -1.26 2.16
CA GLY A 158 -11.51 -2.53 1.98
C GLY A 158 -11.06 -2.78 0.53
N LYS A 159 -11.59 -2.02 -0.44
CA LYS A 159 -11.31 -2.16 -1.87
C LYS A 159 -10.73 -0.90 -2.46
N TYR A 160 -9.56 -1.02 -3.08
CA TYR A 160 -8.88 0.08 -3.75
C TYR A 160 -8.57 -0.28 -5.20
N GLY A 161 -8.77 0.66 -6.10
CA GLY A 161 -8.11 0.63 -7.40
C GLY A 161 -6.79 1.40 -7.35
N GLY A 162 -5.83 1.07 -8.22
CA GLY A 162 -4.56 1.78 -8.34
C GLY A 162 -4.34 2.42 -9.71
N SER A 163 -3.64 3.55 -9.72
CA SER A 163 -3.03 4.20 -10.89
C SER A 163 -1.51 4.31 -10.67
N LEU A 164 -0.73 4.06 -11.71
CA LEU A 164 0.73 4.04 -11.63
C LEU A 164 1.34 4.75 -12.84
N ARG A 165 2.30 5.65 -12.63
CA ARG A 165 2.94 6.44 -13.70
C ARG A 165 4.45 6.54 -13.49
N LEU A 166 5.16 6.67 -14.61
CA LEU A 166 6.54 7.09 -14.63
C LEU A 166 6.61 8.61 -14.54
N GLN A 167 7.57 9.09 -13.76
CA GLN A 167 7.87 10.50 -13.64
C GLN A 167 9.36 10.70 -13.85
N TYR A 168 9.70 11.21 -15.03
CA TYR A 168 11.09 11.52 -15.34
C TYR A 168 11.58 12.72 -14.52
N PRO A 169 12.86 12.73 -14.13
CA PRO A 169 13.45 13.86 -13.44
C PRO A 169 13.41 15.12 -14.32
N ASP A 170 13.55 16.28 -13.69
CA ASP A 170 13.63 17.55 -14.41
C ASP A 170 14.94 17.69 -15.21
N GLY A 171 15.14 18.85 -15.87
CA GLY A 171 16.37 19.13 -16.62
C GLY A 171 17.65 19.11 -15.76
N ASN A 172 17.53 19.26 -14.44
CA ASN A 172 18.64 19.14 -13.48
C ASN A 172 18.87 17.68 -13.05
N LYS A 173 18.16 16.73 -13.67
CA LYS A 173 18.22 15.28 -13.42
C LYS A 173 17.92 14.88 -11.98
N LYS A 174 17.32 15.79 -11.17
CA LYS A 174 16.89 15.47 -9.82
C LYS A 174 15.51 14.83 -9.84
N ALA A 175 15.38 13.76 -9.07
CA ALA A 175 14.09 13.14 -8.83
C ALA A 175 13.13 14.15 -8.20
N ARG A 176 11.89 14.16 -8.68
CA ARG A 176 10.84 15.03 -8.17
C ARG A 176 10.07 14.31 -7.08
N GLU A 177 10.02 14.92 -5.92
CA GLU A 177 9.39 14.40 -4.71
C GLU A 177 7.86 14.51 -4.76
N THR A 178 7.36 15.52 -5.49
CA THR A 178 5.93 15.67 -5.78
C THR A 178 5.54 14.92 -7.04
N ILE A 179 4.30 14.45 -7.12
CA ILE A 179 3.67 13.96 -8.35
C ILE A 179 3.37 15.17 -9.25
N MET A 180 3.81 15.11 -10.50
CA MET A 180 3.55 16.14 -11.50
C MET A 180 2.04 16.35 -11.67
N SER A 181 1.59 17.60 -11.73
CA SER A 181 0.17 17.97 -11.76
C SER A 181 -0.63 17.20 -12.80
N GLY A 182 -0.17 17.14 -14.05
CA GLY A 182 -0.88 16.41 -15.11
C GLY A 182 -0.96 14.90 -14.88
N LEU A 183 0.07 14.29 -14.25
CA LEU A 183 0.01 12.88 -13.87
C LEU A 183 -0.97 12.68 -12.70
N MET A 184 -0.92 13.56 -11.70
CA MET A 184 -1.81 13.53 -10.55
C MET A 184 -3.27 13.65 -10.99
N GLU A 185 -3.58 14.65 -11.83
CA GLU A 185 -4.92 14.88 -12.37
C GLU A 185 -5.44 13.65 -13.12
N ALA A 186 -4.65 13.10 -14.05
CA ALA A 186 -5.04 11.91 -14.81
C ALA A 186 -5.24 10.67 -13.92
N MET A 187 -4.36 10.43 -12.95
CA MET A 187 -4.48 9.29 -12.05
C MET A 187 -5.70 9.43 -11.11
N VAL A 188 -5.93 10.63 -10.56
CA VAL A 188 -7.09 10.91 -9.72
C VAL A 188 -8.38 10.78 -10.53
N GLN A 189 -8.39 11.23 -11.78
CA GLN A 189 -9.52 11.05 -12.68
C GLN A 189 -9.92 9.58 -12.84
N GLU A 190 -8.95 8.70 -13.10
CA GLU A 190 -9.21 7.26 -13.16
C GLU A 190 -9.81 6.72 -11.86
N ARG A 191 -9.34 7.22 -10.70
CA ARG A 191 -9.87 6.81 -9.40
C ARG A 191 -11.31 7.29 -9.21
N LEU A 192 -11.61 8.53 -9.58
CA LEU A 192 -12.96 9.12 -9.52
C LEU A 192 -13.95 8.34 -10.41
N ASP A 193 -13.53 7.98 -11.63
CA ASP A 193 -14.38 7.20 -12.55
C ASP A 193 -14.64 5.78 -12.02
N ALA A 194 -13.63 5.13 -11.44
CA ALA A 194 -13.79 3.84 -10.76
C ALA A 194 -14.75 3.96 -9.57
N TYR A 195 -14.67 5.04 -8.78
CA TYR A 195 -15.58 5.32 -7.68
C TYR A 195 -17.02 5.46 -8.19
N LYS A 196 -17.25 6.29 -9.21
CA LYS A 196 -18.60 6.51 -9.78
C LYS A 196 -19.18 5.25 -10.40
N LYS A 197 -18.36 4.44 -11.08
CA LYS A 197 -18.79 3.15 -11.64
C LYS A 197 -19.40 2.23 -10.58
N VAL A 198 -18.87 2.26 -9.35
CA VAL A 198 -19.34 1.44 -8.23
C VAL A 198 -20.50 2.10 -7.47
N ASN A 199 -20.45 3.42 -7.28
CA ASN A 199 -21.36 4.14 -6.38
C ASN A 199 -22.48 4.92 -7.10
N GLY A 200 -22.47 4.99 -8.43
CA GLY A 200 -23.40 5.77 -9.25
C GLY A 200 -23.17 7.29 -9.24
N GLN A 201 -22.33 7.79 -8.34
CA GLN A 201 -22.02 9.21 -8.14
C GLN A 201 -20.55 9.42 -7.81
N TYR A 202 -20.05 10.63 -8.06
CA TYR A 202 -18.70 11.05 -7.64
C TYR A 202 -18.66 11.37 -6.13
N PRO A 203 -17.49 11.31 -5.48
CA PRO A 203 -17.35 11.67 -4.08
C PRO A 203 -17.53 13.17 -3.84
N ASP A 204 -18.14 13.51 -2.72
CA ASP A 204 -18.29 14.89 -2.22
C ASP A 204 -17.10 15.33 -1.37
N LYS A 205 -16.37 14.35 -0.82
CA LYS A 205 -15.21 14.59 0.05
C LYS A 205 -14.08 13.64 -0.31
N ILE A 206 -12.85 14.14 -0.25
CA ILE A 206 -11.64 13.37 -0.49
C ILE A 206 -10.72 13.49 0.73
N LEU A 207 -10.36 12.35 1.29
CA LEU A 207 -9.32 12.25 2.30
C LEU A 207 -8.05 11.68 1.66
N TYR A 208 -7.00 12.50 1.59
CA TYR A 208 -5.77 12.20 0.87
C TYR A 208 -4.61 11.90 1.81
N TYR A 209 -4.04 10.68 1.74
CA TYR A 209 -2.83 10.31 2.46
C TYR A 209 -1.61 10.29 1.54
N ARG A 210 -0.57 11.07 1.88
CA ARG A 210 0.70 11.15 1.13
C ARG A 210 1.87 10.57 1.93
N ASP A 211 2.50 9.49 1.46
CA ASP A 211 3.70 8.89 2.08
C ASP A 211 5.01 9.54 1.62
N GLY A 212 6.07 9.46 2.42
CA GLY A 212 7.44 9.63 1.90
C GLY A 212 7.89 11.06 1.63
N VAL A 213 7.17 12.08 2.10
CA VAL A 213 7.58 13.50 1.94
C VAL A 213 8.04 14.13 3.26
N GLY A 214 9.04 15.00 3.17
CA GLY A 214 9.57 15.78 4.27
C GLY A 214 8.85 17.13 4.44
N GLU A 215 9.04 17.77 5.59
CA GLU A 215 8.34 19.03 5.92
C GLU A 215 8.59 20.15 4.90
N GLY A 216 9.80 20.23 4.36
CA GLY A 216 10.16 21.24 3.34
C GLY A 216 9.38 21.13 2.03
N GLN A 217 8.66 20.03 1.80
CA GLN A 217 7.88 19.79 0.58
C GLN A 217 6.39 20.10 0.77
N TYR A 218 5.90 20.35 1.98
CA TYR A 218 4.46 20.49 2.26
C TYR A 218 3.79 21.57 1.39
N LYS A 219 4.47 22.71 1.21
CA LYS A 219 3.98 23.77 0.32
C LYS A 219 3.83 23.28 -1.13
N GLN A 220 4.80 22.53 -1.63
CA GLN A 220 4.74 21.99 -2.99
C GLN A 220 3.62 20.94 -3.15
N ILE A 221 3.38 20.12 -2.14
CA ILE A 221 2.26 19.17 -2.13
C ILE A 221 0.92 19.92 -2.23
N LYS A 222 0.75 20.99 -1.46
CA LYS A 222 -0.44 21.85 -1.56
C LYS A 222 -0.58 22.47 -2.95
N ASP A 223 0.47 23.16 -3.40
CA ASP A 223 0.43 23.96 -4.62
C ASP A 223 0.27 23.10 -5.88
N ILE A 224 0.82 21.88 -5.89
CA ILE A 224 0.88 21.00 -7.08
C ILE A 224 -0.14 19.87 -6.99
N GLU A 225 -0.01 18.99 -5.99
CA GLU A 225 -0.78 17.74 -5.94
C GLU A 225 -2.22 17.98 -5.51
N ILE A 226 -2.45 18.75 -4.44
CA ILE A 226 -3.79 19.06 -3.94
C ILE A 226 -4.56 19.92 -4.95
N SER A 227 -3.89 20.90 -5.56
CA SER A 227 -4.45 21.66 -6.68
C SER A 227 -4.88 20.75 -7.83
N ALA A 228 -4.03 19.78 -8.23
CA ALA A 228 -4.37 18.84 -9.31
C ALA A 228 -5.52 17.89 -8.94
N ILE A 229 -5.63 17.44 -7.68
CA ILE A 229 -6.81 16.70 -7.21
C ILE A 229 -8.07 17.54 -7.39
N ARG A 230 -8.00 18.83 -7.03
CA ARG A 230 -9.12 19.76 -7.15
C ARG A 230 -9.50 19.99 -8.61
N ASP A 231 -8.52 20.13 -9.49
CA ASP A 231 -8.74 20.30 -10.93
C ASP A 231 -9.41 19.06 -11.55
N ALA A 232 -8.98 17.86 -11.19
CA ALA A 232 -9.66 16.62 -11.59
C ALA A 232 -11.14 16.60 -11.14
N CYS A 233 -11.44 17.10 -9.93
CA CYS A 233 -12.82 17.16 -9.44
C CYS A 233 -13.70 18.16 -10.21
N LYS A 234 -13.13 19.27 -10.70
CA LYS A 234 -13.88 20.31 -11.44
C LYS A 234 -14.47 19.80 -12.74
N ALA A 235 -13.83 18.82 -13.38
CA ALA A 235 -14.31 18.26 -14.64
C ALA A 235 -15.66 17.52 -14.50
N PHE A 236 -16.07 17.14 -13.28
CA PHE A 236 -17.21 16.25 -13.06
C PHE A 236 -18.19 16.69 -11.98
N SER A 237 -17.80 17.64 -11.13
CA SER A 237 -18.68 18.23 -10.12
C SER A 237 -18.64 19.75 -10.22
N LYS A 238 -19.84 20.36 -10.33
CA LYS A 238 -20.00 21.81 -10.14
C LYS A 238 -19.86 22.21 -8.67
N LYS A 239 -20.08 21.27 -7.75
CA LYS A 239 -19.92 21.46 -6.31
C LYS A 239 -18.46 21.31 -5.93
N ALA A 240 -17.96 22.22 -5.10
CA ALA A 240 -16.63 22.11 -4.54
C ALA A 240 -16.52 20.84 -3.68
N VAL A 241 -15.62 19.95 -4.07
CA VAL A 241 -15.25 18.75 -3.30
C VAL A 241 -14.38 19.19 -2.14
N LYS A 242 -14.74 18.82 -0.91
CA LYS A 242 -13.93 19.11 0.28
C LYS A 242 -12.73 18.16 0.34
N ILE A 243 -11.53 18.69 0.42
CA ILE A 243 -10.29 17.90 0.50
C ILE A 243 -9.63 18.09 1.88
N THR A 244 -9.36 16.98 2.57
CA THR A 244 -8.44 16.95 3.72
C THR A 244 -7.22 16.13 3.31
N ALA A 245 -6.02 16.67 3.51
CA ALA A 245 -4.77 16.02 3.14
C ALA A 245 -3.86 15.82 4.35
N VAL A 246 -3.35 14.59 4.48
CA VAL A 246 -2.53 14.13 5.60
C VAL A 246 -1.24 13.55 5.05
N VAL A 247 -0.11 14.14 5.44
CA VAL A 247 1.20 13.56 5.16
C VAL A 247 1.51 12.50 6.21
N THR A 248 1.99 11.33 5.77
CA THR A 248 2.44 10.24 6.63
C THR A 248 3.96 10.07 6.52
N THR A 249 4.70 10.44 7.56
CA THR A 249 6.16 10.29 7.60
C THR A 249 6.53 9.09 8.48
N LYS A 250 6.83 7.94 7.86
CA LYS A 250 7.22 6.69 8.56
C LYS A 250 8.73 6.56 8.84
N ARG A 251 9.56 7.42 8.22
CA ARG A 251 11.02 7.40 8.34
C ARG A 251 11.50 8.72 8.97
N HIS A 252 11.70 8.69 10.28
CA HIS A 252 12.30 9.79 11.06
C HIS A 252 13.07 9.23 12.27
N HIS A 253 13.69 10.14 13.03
CA HIS A 253 14.56 9.79 14.16
C HIS A 253 13.84 9.66 15.51
N THR A 254 12.61 10.17 15.65
CA THR A 254 11.81 10.06 16.89
C THR A 254 11.47 8.62 17.27
N ARG A 255 11.63 8.26 18.55
CA ARG A 255 11.24 6.98 19.15
C ARG A 255 10.51 7.25 20.46
N LEU A 256 9.50 6.42 20.77
CA LEU A 256 8.74 6.52 22.01
C LEU A 256 9.05 5.31 22.90
N TYR A 257 9.24 5.56 24.19
CA TYR A 257 9.48 4.54 25.21
C TYR A 257 8.43 4.65 26.31
N PRO A 258 7.96 3.53 26.87
CA PRO A 258 7.04 3.52 28.00
C PRO A 258 7.57 4.31 29.20
N GLY A 259 6.75 5.23 29.71
CA GLY A 259 6.87 5.74 31.08
C GLY A 259 5.95 4.96 32.02
N GLY A 260 6.33 4.81 33.30
CA GLY A 260 5.40 4.42 34.38
C GLY A 260 4.62 3.09 34.24
N GLY A 261 5.04 2.14 33.39
CA GLY A 261 4.45 0.79 33.32
C GLY A 261 3.56 0.46 32.12
N ALA A 262 3.26 1.40 31.21
CA ALA A 262 2.45 1.13 30.00
C ALA A 262 3.23 0.36 28.90
N THR A 263 3.24 -0.97 28.96
CA THR A 263 4.17 -1.80 28.16
C THR A 263 3.46 -2.91 27.38
N CYS A 264 3.77 -3.07 26.09
CA CYS A 264 3.13 -4.11 25.26
C CYS A 264 3.97 -5.38 25.04
N ARG A 265 5.30 -5.25 24.94
CA ARG A 265 6.22 -6.40 24.73
C ARG A 265 7.68 -6.02 25.02
N GLU A 266 8.45 -6.96 25.57
CA GLU A 266 9.91 -6.87 25.68
C GLU A 266 10.58 -6.89 24.30
N VAL A 267 11.59 -6.04 24.12
CA VAL A 267 12.39 -5.99 22.89
C VAL A 267 13.43 -7.10 22.91
N ASN A 268 13.30 -8.07 22.00
CA ASN A 268 14.16 -9.27 21.93
C ASN A 268 14.06 -10.16 23.18
N ASN A 269 14.07 -11.48 23.01
CA ASN A 269 14.09 -12.46 24.12
C ASN A 269 15.46 -12.46 24.87
N ARG A 270 16.05 -11.29 25.15
CA ARG A 270 17.38 -11.12 25.75
C ARG A 270 17.34 -10.72 27.23
N GLY A 271 16.20 -10.90 27.90
CA GLY A 271 16.05 -10.75 29.34
C GLY A 271 15.48 -9.40 29.81
N PRO A 272 15.36 -9.23 31.14
CA PRO A 272 14.56 -8.19 31.79
C PRO A 272 15.07 -6.74 31.62
N SER A 273 16.25 -6.54 31.04
CA SER A 273 16.86 -5.22 30.80
C SER A 273 16.52 -4.60 29.44
N CYS A 274 15.71 -5.26 28.61
CA CYS A 274 15.37 -4.73 27.29
C CYS A 274 14.22 -3.70 27.36
N PRO A 275 14.35 -2.51 26.74
CA PRO A 275 13.30 -1.50 26.75
C PRO A 275 12.05 -2.07 26.08
N LYS A 276 10.87 -1.84 26.65
CA LYS A 276 9.60 -2.32 26.08
C LYS A 276 9.10 -1.32 25.03
N ASN A 277 8.33 -1.79 24.05
CA ASN A 277 7.60 -0.89 23.14
C ASN A 277 6.37 -0.28 23.84
N VAL A 278 5.99 0.93 23.42
CA VAL A 278 4.70 1.54 23.80
C VAL A 278 3.54 0.74 23.21
N ILE A 279 2.37 0.82 23.84
CA ILE A 279 1.17 0.12 23.37
C ILE A 279 0.70 0.64 22.01
N PRO A 280 0.17 -0.23 21.12
CA PRO A 280 -0.53 0.24 19.93
C PRO A 280 -1.66 1.21 20.30
N GLY A 281 -1.74 2.32 19.59
CA GLY A 281 -2.62 3.44 19.86
C GLY A 281 -1.99 4.59 20.64
N THR A 282 -0.76 4.43 21.15
CA THR A 282 -0.04 5.54 21.77
C THR A 282 0.09 6.67 20.76
N THR A 283 -0.53 7.80 21.12
CA THR A 283 -0.58 9.03 20.34
C THR A 283 0.11 10.13 21.15
N VAL A 284 0.93 10.94 20.49
CA VAL A 284 1.60 12.10 21.11
C VAL A 284 1.26 13.32 20.28
N GLU A 285 0.56 14.26 20.91
CA GLU A 285 0.02 15.49 20.31
C GLU A 285 0.54 16.76 21.00
N SER A 286 1.49 16.62 21.94
CA SER A 286 2.04 17.74 22.70
C SER A 286 3.54 17.58 22.92
N SER A 287 4.20 18.69 23.26
CA SER A 287 5.61 18.79 23.70
C SER A 287 6.68 18.49 22.64
N ILE A 288 6.52 17.43 21.85
CA ILE A 288 7.48 17.00 20.82
C ILE A 288 6.92 17.09 19.39
N VAL A 289 5.76 17.73 19.25
CA VAL A 289 5.11 18.04 17.97
C VAL A 289 5.26 19.55 17.67
N SER A 290 4.86 20.00 16.48
CA SER A 290 4.97 21.42 16.13
C SER A 290 3.98 22.27 16.92
N PRO A 291 4.36 23.47 17.40
CA PRO A 291 3.43 24.39 18.04
C PRO A 291 2.41 25.01 17.06
N ASP A 292 2.74 25.03 15.76
CA ASP A 292 2.00 25.80 14.75
C ASP A 292 1.31 24.91 13.70
N LYS A 293 1.60 23.61 13.69
CA LYS A 293 1.01 22.66 12.73
C LYS A 293 -0.03 21.80 13.41
N PHE A 294 -0.95 21.28 12.60
CA PHE A 294 -1.83 20.22 13.04
C PHE A 294 -1.16 18.88 12.78
N ASP A 295 -0.40 18.40 13.77
CA ASP A 295 0.40 17.18 13.68
C ASP A 295 0.32 16.30 14.93
N PHE A 296 0.70 15.03 14.78
CA PHE A 296 0.78 14.07 15.89
C PHE A 296 1.65 12.86 15.53
N PHE A 297 2.26 12.24 16.53
CA PHE A 297 2.86 10.92 16.39
C PHE A 297 1.86 9.85 16.79
N LEU A 298 1.86 8.72 16.08
CA LEU A 298 1.02 7.57 16.39
C LEU A 298 1.79 6.26 16.20
N VAL A 299 1.80 5.42 17.24
CA VAL A 299 2.23 4.02 17.15
C VAL A 299 1.00 3.15 16.96
N SER A 300 0.61 2.88 15.73
CA SER A 300 -0.61 2.10 15.44
C SER A 300 -0.45 0.58 15.53
N HIS A 301 0.78 0.06 15.63
CA HIS A 301 1.10 -1.35 15.43
C HIS A 301 1.82 -1.96 16.63
N VAL A 302 1.77 -3.29 16.73
CA VAL A 302 2.57 -4.04 17.72
C VAL A 302 4.01 -4.11 17.26
N GLY A 303 4.94 -3.61 18.07
CA GLY A 303 6.38 -3.76 17.86
C GLY A 303 6.85 -5.21 18.08
N ILE A 304 6.84 -6.03 17.02
CA ILE A 304 7.24 -7.45 17.08
C ILE A 304 8.75 -7.61 17.32
N LYS A 305 9.57 -6.76 16.71
CA LYS A 305 11.03 -6.82 16.78
C LYS A 305 11.62 -5.41 16.76
N GLY A 306 12.59 -5.18 17.63
CA GLY A 306 13.24 -3.88 17.78
C GLY A 306 12.30 -2.80 18.34
N THR A 307 12.75 -1.55 18.26
CA THR A 307 11.97 -0.38 18.68
C THR A 307 11.00 0.04 17.59
N SER A 308 9.72 0.17 17.95
CA SER A 308 8.66 0.66 17.07
C SER A 308 8.98 2.08 16.62
N ARG A 309 8.68 2.35 15.36
CA ARG A 309 8.73 3.70 14.83
C ARG A 309 7.30 4.26 14.87
N PRO A 310 7.01 5.29 15.68
CA PRO A 310 5.74 5.99 15.51
C PRO A 310 5.70 6.55 14.09
N THR A 311 4.52 6.63 13.49
CA THR A 311 4.35 7.40 12.25
C THR A 311 3.97 8.80 12.65
N TYR A 312 4.61 9.79 12.04
CA TYR A 312 4.29 11.20 12.19
C TYR A 312 3.26 11.60 11.14
N TYR A 313 2.14 12.13 11.58
CA TYR A 313 1.04 12.57 10.74
C TYR A 313 0.94 14.09 10.81
N THR A 314 0.89 14.74 9.65
CA THR A 314 0.69 16.19 9.56
C THR A 314 -0.51 16.47 8.65
N VAL A 315 -1.54 17.10 9.19
CA VAL A 315 -2.68 17.60 8.41
C VAL A 315 -2.24 18.89 7.73
N ILE A 316 -2.07 18.82 6.41
CA ILE A 316 -1.65 19.98 5.63
C ILE A 316 -2.86 20.72 5.05
N GLU A 317 -3.97 20.05 4.75
CA GLU A 317 -5.21 20.66 4.27
C GLU A 317 -6.39 20.07 5.06
N ASN A 318 -7.39 20.86 5.46
CA ASN A 318 -8.47 20.38 6.33
C ASN A 318 -9.86 20.96 6.00
N GLU A 319 -10.34 20.80 4.77
CA GLU A 319 -11.67 21.31 4.37
C GLU A 319 -12.84 20.45 4.87
N MET A 320 -12.55 19.25 5.40
CA MET A 320 -13.54 18.41 6.07
C MET A 320 -13.73 18.77 7.55
N ASP A 321 -13.03 19.80 8.04
CA ASP A 321 -13.17 20.34 9.40
C ASP A 321 -12.91 19.28 10.50
N PHE A 322 -11.90 18.42 10.29
CA PHE A 322 -11.50 17.47 11.33
C PHE A 322 -10.93 18.20 12.54
N ASP A 323 -11.37 17.80 13.73
CA ASP A 323 -10.66 18.10 14.98
C ASP A 323 -9.53 17.07 15.21
N ALA A 324 -8.66 17.37 16.17
CA ALA A 324 -7.52 16.50 16.52
C ALA A 324 -7.99 15.08 16.85
N LYS A 325 -9.00 14.96 17.71
CA LYS A 325 -9.57 13.68 18.09
C LYS A 325 -10.15 12.92 16.89
N GLY A 326 -10.87 13.60 15.99
CA GLY A 326 -11.51 12.99 14.83
C GLY A 326 -10.51 12.40 13.84
N ILE A 327 -9.44 13.13 13.50
CA ILE A 327 -8.43 12.62 12.56
C ILE A 327 -7.58 11.51 13.19
N GLN A 328 -7.23 11.65 14.48
CA GLN A 328 -6.51 10.63 15.23
C GLN A 328 -7.33 9.34 15.31
N ASN A 329 -8.63 9.43 15.66
CA ASN A 329 -9.49 8.26 15.77
C ASN A 329 -9.69 7.57 14.41
N PHE A 330 -9.79 8.35 13.34
CA PHE A 330 -9.91 7.78 11.99
C PHE A 330 -8.67 6.96 11.61
N VAL A 331 -7.47 7.41 11.98
CA VAL A 331 -6.20 6.76 11.63
C VAL A 331 -5.81 5.63 12.61
N SER A 332 -5.95 5.85 13.92
CA SER A 332 -5.44 4.98 15.01
C SER A 332 -6.37 3.81 15.34
N VAL A 333 -5.97 2.92 16.30
CA VAL A 333 -6.70 2.13 17.35
C VAL A 333 -5.98 2.27 18.67
N THR A 334 -6.71 2.71 19.69
CA THR A 334 -6.33 2.51 21.08
C THR A 334 -7.00 1.22 21.57
N VAL A 335 -6.20 0.18 21.78
CA VAL A 335 -6.68 -1.12 22.24
C VAL A 335 -6.63 -1.14 23.77
N LEU A 336 -7.61 -0.55 24.46
CA LEU A 336 -7.79 -0.83 25.89
C LEU A 336 -8.68 -2.05 26.13
N ALA A 337 -9.62 -2.37 25.24
CA ALA A 337 -10.60 -3.44 25.48
C ALA A 337 -9.99 -4.86 25.48
N THR A 338 -9.09 -5.20 24.55
CA THR A 338 -8.63 -6.60 24.41
C THR A 338 -7.61 -7.03 25.47
N TYR A 339 -6.84 -6.08 26.03
CA TYR A 339 -5.93 -6.39 27.14
C TYR A 339 -6.66 -6.46 28.48
N TRP A 340 -7.71 -5.66 28.68
CA TRP A 340 -8.45 -5.65 29.95
C TRP A 340 -9.15 -7.00 30.22
N PHE A 341 -9.83 -7.56 29.22
CA PHE A 341 -10.52 -8.86 29.32
C PHE A 341 -9.59 -10.07 29.53
N ARG A 342 -8.30 -9.98 29.16
CA ARG A 342 -7.35 -11.07 29.37
C ARG A 342 -6.77 -11.10 30.79
N TRP A 343 -6.91 -10.02 31.56
CA TRP A 343 -6.24 -9.84 32.85
C TRP A 343 -7.16 -9.52 34.03
N HIS A 344 -8.47 -9.32 33.83
CA HIS A 344 -9.42 -9.05 34.91
C HIS A 344 -10.59 -10.04 34.86
N SER A 345 -10.79 -10.78 35.95
CA SER A 345 -11.97 -11.62 36.17
C SER A 345 -13.22 -10.75 36.29
N ALA A 346 -14.28 -11.17 35.60
CA ALA A 346 -15.56 -10.49 35.49
C ALA A 346 -16.09 -9.93 36.83
N ALA A 347 -16.29 -8.62 36.88
CA ALA A 347 -17.35 -7.96 37.62
C ALA A 347 -17.47 -6.51 37.14
N ASP A 348 -18.70 -6.02 37.15
CA ASP A 348 -19.14 -4.63 37.10
C ASP A 348 -19.49 -3.98 35.76
N SER A 349 -20.65 -3.36 35.84
CA SER A 349 -21.54 -2.79 34.83
C SER A 349 -20.99 -1.57 34.07
N MET A 350 -19.67 -1.52 33.84
CA MET A 350 -18.98 -0.54 32.99
C MET A 350 -18.79 -1.00 31.55
N ALA A 351 -19.23 -2.21 31.19
CA ALA A 351 -19.05 -2.80 29.86
C ALA A 351 -19.69 -1.98 28.72
N VAL A 352 -20.73 -1.19 29.00
CA VAL A 352 -21.43 -0.36 28.00
C VAL A 352 -20.74 1.00 27.79
N GLU A 353 -20.11 1.58 28.81
CA GLU A 353 -19.29 2.81 28.65
C GLU A 353 -17.88 2.52 28.12
N LEU A 354 -17.30 1.36 28.43
CA LEU A 354 -16.04 0.88 27.83
C LEU A 354 -16.22 0.45 26.36
N MET A 355 -17.42 0.03 25.94
CA MET A 355 -17.77 -0.15 24.53
C MET A 355 -17.77 1.17 23.74
N ASN A 356 -17.86 2.32 24.42
CA ASN A 356 -17.74 3.66 23.81
C ASN A 356 -16.29 4.17 23.76
N PHE A 357 -15.33 3.46 24.37
CA PHE A 357 -13.93 3.85 24.37
C PHE A 357 -13.18 3.15 23.24
N GLN A 358 -12.85 3.92 22.19
CA GLN A 358 -11.76 3.67 21.25
C GLN A 358 -12.09 2.77 20.06
N THR A 359 -13.11 3.16 19.31
CA THR A 359 -13.32 2.69 17.95
C THR A 359 -12.44 3.50 17.02
N ASN A 360 -11.74 2.84 16.14
CA ASN A 360 -10.58 3.40 15.48
C ASN A 360 -10.29 2.49 14.27
N ALA A 361 -10.02 3.05 13.09
CA ALA A 361 -10.46 2.37 11.87
C ALA A 361 -9.36 2.01 10.87
N LEU A 362 -8.67 3.01 10.33
CA LEU A 362 -8.04 2.82 9.02
C LEU A 362 -6.82 1.90 9.10
N CYS A 363 -5.95 1.99 10.12
CA CYS A 363 -4.81 1.06 10.26
C CYS A 363 -5.20 -0.42 10.38
N TYR A 364 -6.47 -0.73 10.64
CA TYR A 364 -7.02 -2.07 10.76
C TYR A 364 -7.73 -2.56 9.50
N THR A 365 -7.88 -1.72 8.47
CA THR A 365 -8.41 -2.13 7.17
C THR A 365 -7.35 -2.70 6.23
N TYR A 366 -6.11 -2.92 6.72
CA TYR A 366 -5.06 -3.50 5.90
C TYR A 366 -5.35 -4.96 5.54
N VAL A 367 -5.76 -5.16 4.30
CA VAL A 367 -6.38 -6.43 3.89
C VAL A 367 -5.47 -7.65 3.87
N ARG A 368 -4.16 -7.53 4.12
CA ARG A 368 -3.22 -8.66 4.10
C ARG A 368 -2.79 -9.16 5.48
N ALA A 369 -3.29 -8.56 6.56
CA ALA A 369 -2.97 -8.98 7.91
C ALA A 369 -4.20 -8.89 8.81
N THR A 370 -4.24 -9.73 9.83
CA THR A 370 -5.25 -9.69 10.91
C THR A 370 -4.81 -8.78 12.06
N MET A 371 -3.87 -7.87 11.80
CA MET A 371 -3.31 -6.95 12.77
C MET A 371 -3.17 -5.57 12.15
N SER A 372 -3.20 -4.55 13.00
CA SER A 372 -2.87 -3.18 12.62
C SER A 372 -1.50 -3.06 11.97
N VAL A 373 -1.41 -2.24 10.93
CA VAL A 373 -0.14 -1.84 10.31
C VAL A 373 0.36 -0.51 10.87
N SER A 374 1.62 -0.18 10.58
CA SER A 374 2.32 0.95 11.18
C SER A 374 1.91 2.33 10.66
N TYR A 375 1.14 2.41 9.57
CA TYR A 375 0.61 3.65 9.00
C TYR A 375 -0.63 3.39 8.17
N ALA A 376 -1.36 4.46 7.81
CA ALA A 376 -2.61 4.41 7.06
C ALA A 376 -2.54 3.50 5.81
N PRO A 377 -3.41 2.47 5.68
CA PRO A 377 -3.42 1.55 4.56
C PRO A 377 -3.51 2.15 3.15
N PRO A 378 -4.21 3.27 2.87
CA PRO A 378 -4.16 3.89 1.54
C PRO A 378 -2.72 4.23 1.12
N ALA A 379 -1.94 4.86 2.00
CA ALA A 379 -0.53 5.15 1.76
C ALA A 379 0.29 3.85 1.62
N TYR A 380 0.00 2.83 2.43
CA TYR A 380 0.64 1.52 2.31
C TYR A 380 0.32 0.84 0.96
N TYR A 381 -0.92 0.90 0.49
CA TYR A 381 -1.31 0.33 -0.79
C TYR A 381 -0.64 1.03 -1.97
N ALA A 382 -0.43 2.36 -1.89
CA ALA A 382 0.34 3.10 -2.88
C ALA A 382 1.82 2.67 -2.89
N ASP A 383 2.47 2.56 -1.73
CA ASP A 383 3.84 2.03 -1.58
C ASP A 383 3.96 0.61 -2.19
N ARG A 384 3.01 -0.28 -1.91
CA ARG A 384 2.95 -1.63 -2.52
C ARG A 384 2.76 -1.59 -4.04
N LEU A 385 2.03 -0.62 -4.56
CA LEU A 385 1.84 -0.46 -5.99
C LEU A 385 3.12 0.07 -6.66
N CYS A 386 3.83 0.99 -6.03
CA CYS A 386 5.19 1.40 -6.42
C CYS A 386 6.15 0.21 -6.43
N GLU A 387 6.15 -0.63 -5.38
CA GLU A 387 6.95 -1.87 -5.33
C GLU A 387 6.65 -2.78 -6.52
N ARG A 388 5.37 -2.93 -6.91
CA ARG A 388 4.99 -3.68 -8.12
C ARG A 388 5.53 -3.03 -9.40
N GLY A 389 5.49 -1.70 -9.51
CA GLY A 389 6.13 -0.98 -10.62
C GLY A 389 7.63 -1.27 -10.73
N ARG A 390 8.34 -1.36 -9.59
CA ARG A 390 9.77 -1.70 -9.58
C ARG A 390 10.05 -3.11 -10.09
N VAL A 391 9.12 -4.06 -9.89
CA VAL A 391 9.22 -5.42 -10.44
C VAL A 391 9.23 -5.38 -11.97
N TYR A 392 8.39 -4.54 -12.60
CA TYR A 392 8.37 -4.40 -14.06
C TYR A 392 9.66 -3.78 -14.62
N LEU A 393 10.33 -2.95 -13.82
CA LEU A 393 11.57 -2.28 -14.21
C LEU A 393 12.84 -2.90 -13.61
N ARG A 394 12.77 -4.10 -13.01
CA ARG A 394 13.91 -4.64 -12.24
C ARG A 394 15.23 -4.58 -12.99
N ARG A 395 15.23 -4.99 -14.26
CA ARG A 395 16.44 -5.05 -15.11
C ARG A 395 17.25 -3.75 -15.15
N PHE A 396 16.60 -2.60 -14.93
CA PHE A 396 17.24 -1.30 -14.96
C PHE A 396 17.81 -0.86 -13.60
N PHE A 397 17.42 -1.55 -12.52
CA PHE A 397 18.02 -1.39 -11.20
C PHE A 397 19.22 -2.33 -10.98
N ASP A 398 19.60 -3.10 -12.01
CA ASP A 398 20.82 -3.90 -11.97
C ASP A 398 22.04 -2.96 -11.99
N PRO A 399 22.98 -3.05 -11.04
CA PRO A 399 24.22 -2.27 -11.07
C PRO A 399 25.06 -2.48 -12.33
N LEU A 400 24.85 -3.57 -13.06
CA LEU A 400 25.51 -3.87 -14.33
C LEU A 400 24.80 -3.28 -15.55
N TYR A 401 23.60 -2.71 -15.39
CA TYR A 401 22.90 -2.05 -16.49
C TYR A 401 23.63 -0.78 -16.92
N THR A 402 23.95 -0.67 -18.21
CA THR A 402 24.62 0.49 -18.79
C THR A 402 23.67 1.31 -19.66
N MET A 403 23.87 2.63 -19.65
CA MET A 403 23.13 3.54 -20.53
C MET A 403 23.41 3.19 -22.00
N PRO A 404 22.38 3.10 -22.87
CA PRO A 404 22.57 3.02 -24.30
C PRO A 404 23.39 4.21 -24.82
N THR A 405 24.21 4.00 -25.85
CA THR A 405 25.03 5.06 -26.45
C THR A 405 24.79 5.20 -27.94
N ARG A 406 25.06 6.39 -28.49
CA ARG A 406 25.04 6.68 -29.93
C ARG A 406 26.25 7.53 -30.31
N VAL A 407 26.64 7.49 -31.59
CA VAL A 407 27.76 8.28 -32.11
C VAL A 407 27.23 9.57 -32.75
N ILE A 408 27.69 10.72 -32.26
CA ILE A 408 27.41 12.04 -32.84
C ILE A 408 28.75 12.70 -33.16
N SER A 409 28.97 13.08 -34.42
CA SER A 409 30.20 13.77 -34.85
C SER A 409 31.50 13.06 -34.42
N GLY A 410 31.50 11.72 -34.44
CA GLY A 410 32.64 10.90 -34.03
C GLY A 410 32.81 10.71 -32.51
N GLN A 411 31.93 11.28 -31.68
CA GLN A 411 31.94 11.09 -30.23
C GLN A 411 30.82 10.14 -29.79
N THR A 412 31.15 9.21 -28.90
CA THR A 412 30.15 8.35 -28.23
C THR A 412 29.50 9.14 -27.11
N VAL A 413 28.18 9.27 -27.16
CA VAL A 413 27.37 9.98 -26.15
C VAL A 413 26.22 9.10 -25.67
N ASP A 414 25.72 9.38 -24.48
CA ASP A 414 24.54 8.71 -23.93
C ASP A 414 23.30 8.96 -24.81
N ASP A 415 22.60 7.88 -25.16
CA ASP A 415 21.34 7.91 -25.88
C ASP A 415 20.16 7.83 -24.90
N PHE A 416 19.87 8.97 -24.28
CA PHE A 416 18.73 9.10 -23.37
C PHE A 416 17.38 8.80 -24.05
N ASP A 417 17.26 9.00 -25.36
CA ASP A 417 16.02 8.71 -26.08
C ASP A 417 15.83 7.18 -26.22
N ALA A 418 16.90 6.45 -26.54
CA ALA A 418 16.87 4.98 -26.53
C ALA A 418 16.55 4.43 -25.14
N PHE A 419 17.18 4.98 -24.11
CA PHE A 419 16.90 4.62 -22.73
C PHE A 419 15.43 4.82 -22.33
N LYS A 420 14.84 5.97 -22.66
CA LYS A 420 13.41 6.24 -22.41
C LYS A 420 12.50 5.27 -23.16
N ARG A 421 12.81 4.96 -24.43
CA ARG A 421 12.07 3.95 -25.22
C ARG A 421 12.11 2.57 -24.58
N ASP A 422 13.29 2.15 -24.08
CA ASP A 422 13.46 0.85 -23.44
C ASP A 422 12.69 0.73 -22.12
N ILE A 423 12.69 1.79 -21.31
CA ILE A 423 11.89 1.88 -20.08
C ILE A 423 10.40 1.84 -20.42
N THR A 424 9.94 2.66 -21.37
CA THR A 424 8.54 2.70 -21.79
C THR A 424 8.07 1.33 -22.28
N ARG A 425 8.90 0.62 -23.05
CA ARG A 425 8.59 -0.75 -23.49
C ARG A 425 8.43 -1.70 -22.32
N ALA A 426 9.33 -1.65 -21.33
CA ALA A 426 9.21 -2.47 -20.12
C ALA A 426 8.03 -2.07 -19.23
N TRP A 427 7.62 -0.80 -19.28
CA TRP A 427 6.45 -0.26 -18.58
C TRP A 427 5.12 -0.63 -19.26
N GLY A 428 5.10 -1.51 -20.26
CA GLY A 428 3.85 -1.90 -20.93
C GLY A 428 3.52 -1.06 -22.17
N GLY A 429 4.48 -0.28 -22.68
CA GLY A 429 4.42 0.36 -24.00
C GLY A 429 3.80 1.76 -24.05
N THR A 430 3.33 2.30 -22.92
CA THR A 430 2.80 3.66 -22.82
C THR A 430 3.12 4.29 -21.47
N GLU A 431 3.50 5.56 -21.46
CA GLU A 431 3.76 6.32 -20.22
C GLU A 431 2.49 6.92 -19.63
N ASN A 432 1.41 7.03 -20.42
CA ASN A 432 0.19 7.77 -20.06
C ASN A 432 -0.93 6.88 -19.49
N ALA A 433 -0.71 5.57 -19.42
CA ALA A 433 -1.66 4.61 -18.86
C ALA A 433 -0.99 3.71 -17.82
N ASN A 434 -1.80 2.91 -17.13
CA ASN A 434 -1.27 1.92 -16.20
C ASN A 434 -0.45 0.86 -16.95
N PRO A 435 0.67 0.38 -16.38
CA PRO A 435 1.59 -0.54 -17.06
C PRO A 435 1.11 -1.99 -17.15
N TRP A 436 -0.16 -2.26 -16.83
CA TRP A 436 -0.73 -3.61 -16.76
C TRP A 436 -1.95 -3.77 -17.69
N HIS A 437 -2.32 -5.02 -17.95
CA HIS A 437 -3.45 -5.35 -18.80
C HIS A 437 -4.77 -4.87 -18.19
N LYS A 438 -5.65 -4.28 -19.01
CA LYS A 438 -6.91 -3.64 -18.59
C LYS A 438 -7.83 -4.49 -17.70
N ASN A 439 -7.76 -5.82 -17.82
CA ASN A 439 -8.53 -6.77 -16.98
C ASN A 439 -8.24 -6.60 -15.48
N LEU A 440 -7.10 -6.01 -15.12
CA LEU A 440 -6.68 -5.82 -13.73
C LEU A 440 -6.98 -4.43 -13.16
N ASN A 441 -7.49 -3.47 -13.96
CA ASN A 441 -7.69 -2.06 -13.57
C ASN A 441 -8.52 -1.87 -12.29
N ASP A 442 -9.54 -2.70 -12.11
CA ASP A 442 -10.49 -2.60 -10.99
C ASP A 442 -10.20 -3.64 -9.88
N THR A 443 -8.97 -4.15 -9.82
CA THR A 443 -8.58 -5.23 -8.90
C THR A 443 -7.35 -4.87 -8.07
N MET A 444 -7.26 -5.40 -6.85
CA MET A 444 -6.07 -5.26 -6.01
C MET A 444 -5.00 -6.31 -6.34
N PHE A 445 -4.69 -6.52 -7.63
CA PHE A 445 -3.77 -7.57 -8.10
C PHE A 445 -2.33 -7.43 -7.56
N TRP A 446 -1.95 -6.20 -7.17
CA TRP A 446 -0.63 -5.91 -6.62
C TRP A 446 -0.43 -6.42 -5.18
N MET A 447 -1.52 -6.86 -4.53
CA MET A 447 -1.52 -7.29 -3.14
C MET A 447 -0.85 -8.63 -2.86
#